data_AF-A0A6H0KX02-F1
#
_entry.id   AF-A0A6H0KX02-F1
#
_cell.length_a   1.000
_cell.length_b   1.000
_cell.length_c   1.000
_cell.angle_alpha   90.00
_cell.angle_beta   90.00
_cell.angle_gamma   90.00
#
_symmetry.space_group_name_H-M   'P 1'
#
loop_
_entity.id
_entity.type
_entity.pdbx_description
1 polymer ?
#
loop_
_entity_poly.entity_id
_entity_poly.type
_entity_poly.pdbx_seq_one_letter_code
_entity_poly.pdbx_strand_id
1 'polypeptide(L)'
;MLALSVGSASCSEDEPLQGTGQQTTPNNGNNSSGNNNNNNENVPVSNNLKITIGSASFNATLESNETAKEFKKLLPLTVNMSELNGNEKLFYLQNSLPTASFSPRTIQTGDLMLYGSTCVVLFYESFSTSYTYTRLGRITNPSGLASAVGAGSVNVTFEITD
;
A
#
# COMPACT_ATOMS: atom_id res chain seq x y z
N MET A 1 6.97 -2.28 -52.86
CA MET A 1 7.40 -3.57 -52.27
C MET A 1 8.64 -3.31 -51.45
N LEU A 2 8.52 -3.34 -50.13
CA LEU A 2 9.65 -3.22 -49.21
C LEU A 2 9.42 -4.22 -48.07
N ALA A 3 10.46 -4.99 -47.79
CA ALA A 3 10.39 -6.32 -47.18
C ALA A 3 10.03 -6.32 -45.68
N LEU A 4 9.31 -7.37 -45.27
CA LEU A 4 9.11 -7.77 -43.89
C LEU A 4 10.43 -8.35 -43.31
N SER A 5 10.68 -8.10 -42.05
CA SER A 5 11.62 -8.91 -41.24
C SER A 5 11.06 -9.03 -39.83
N VAL A 6 10.55 -10.23 -39.53
CA VAL A 6 10.14 -10.68 -38.20
C VAL A 6 11.33 -11.39 -37.55
N GLY A 7 11.76 -10.93 -36.37
CA GLY A 7 12.77 -11.60 -35.57
C GLY A 7 12.09 -12.33 -34.41
N SER A 8 12.14 -13.66 -34.42
CA SER A 8 11.75 -14.52 -33.30
C SER A 8 12.99 -14.87 -32.50
N ALA A 9 13.09 -14.39 -31.25
CA ALA A 9 14.07 -14.88 -30.28
C ALA A 9 13.55 -16.18 -29.68
N SER A 10 14.16 -17.29 -30.10
CA SER A 10 14.05 -18.62 -29.51
C SER A 10 15.11 -18.72 -28.43
N CYS A 11 14.70 -18.97 -27.18
CA CYS A 11 15.60 -19.33 -26.10
C CYS A 11 15.24 -20.75 -25.64
N SER A 12 16.17 -21.67 -25.86
CA SER A 12 16.10 -23.09 -25.57
C SER A 12 16.13 -23.39 -24.07
N GLU A 13 15.60 -24.57 -23.74
CA GLU A 13 15.65 -25.26 -22.44
C GLU A 13 17.08 -25.75 -22.13
N ASP A 14 17.47 -25.73 -20.85
CA ASP A 14 18.57 -26.57 -20.33
C ASP A 14 18.37 -26.83 -18.82
N GLU A 15 18.02 -28.08 -18.50
CA GLU A 15 18.15 -28.73 -17.19
C GLU A 15 19.49 -29.49 -17.14
N PRO A 16 20.10 -29.67 -15.96
CA PRO A 16 20.45 -31.05 -15.58
C PRO A 16 20.29 -31.40 -14.10
N LEU A 17 19.78 -32.62 -13.90
CA LEU A 17 19.70 -33.41 -12.66
C LEU A 17 21.08 -33.91 -12.16
N GLN A 18 21.25 -33.97 -10.83
CA GLN A 18 22.03 -34.97 -10.07
C GLN A 18 21.39 -35.06 -8.67
N GLY A 19 21.14 -36.18 -7.98
CA GLY A 19 21.41 -37.60 -8.14
C GLY A 19 21.29 -38.28 -6.76
N THR A 20 20.32 -39.20 -6.63
CA THR A 20 20.26 -40.45 -5.79
C THR A 20 20.66 -40.49 -4.29
N GLY A 21 19.83 -41.12 -3.44
CA GLY A 21 20.32 -41.84 -2.24
C GLY A 21 19.36 -42.11 -1.07
N GLN A 22 18.56 -43.18 -1.20
CA GLN A 22 17.84 -44.06 -0.23
C GLN A 22 17.72 -43.83 1.31
N GLN A 23 16.57 -44.33 1.77
CA GLN A 23 15.91 -44.46 3.08
C GLN A 23 16.58 -45.41 4.12
N THR A 24 16.45 -45.10 5.42
CA THR A 24 15.85 -45.95 6.50
C THR A 24 16.12 -45.41 7.92
N THR A 25 15.11 -45.46 8.79
CA THR A 25 15.18 -45.23 10.25
C THR A 25 15.48 -46.55 10.98
N PRO A 26 16.07 -46.50 12.20
CA PRO A 26 15.25 -46.72 13.40
C PRO A 26 15.60 -45.87 14.64
N ASN A 27 14.57 -45.77 15.49
CA ASN A 27 14.41 -45.10 16.79
C ASN A 27 15.41 -45.53 17.90
N ASN A 28 15.91 -44.58 18.71
CA ASN A 28 15.94 -44.58 20.20
C ASN A 28 16.80 -43.42 20.76
N GLY A 29 16.27 -42.63 21.71
CA GLY A 29 17.06 -41.68 22.52
C GLY A 29 16.24 -40.68 23.35
N ASN A 30 16.22 -40.88 24.68
CA ASN A 30 15.52 -40.11 25.71
C ASN A 30 15.98 -38.65 25.90
N ASN A 31 15.02 -37.80 26.33
CA ASN A 31 15.09 -36.60 27.19
C ASN A 31 16.41 -35.81 27.32
N SER A 32 16.39 -34.52 26.97
CA SER A 32 16.35 -33.43 27.97
C SER A 32 16.41 -32.04 27.32
N SER A 33 15.54 -31.16 27.81
CA SER A 33 15.69 -29.70 27.97
C SER A 33 16.14 -28.85 26.77
N GLY A 34 15.16 -28.19 26.15
CA GLY A 34 15.36 -27.06 25.25
C GLY A 34 14.06 -26.27 25.15
N ASN A 35 13.78 -25.48 26.19
CA ASN A 35 12.64 -24.56 26.25
C ASN A 35 12.82 -23.46 25.19
N ASN A 36 12.24 -23.63 24.00
CA ASN A 36 12.15 -22.58 22.99
C ASN A 36 10.67 -22.28 22.74
N ASN A 37 10.07 -21.54 23.69
CA ASN A 37 8.84 -20.82 23.46
C ASN A 37 9.10 -19.66 22.48
N ASN A 38 9.22 -19.97 21.20
CA ASN A 38 9.11 -18.97 20.14
C ASN A 38 7.62 -18.78 19.81
N ASN A 39 6.88 -18.28 20.79
CA ASN A 39 5.59 -17.65 20.54
C ASN A 39 5.91 -16.30 19.88
N ASN A 40 6.24 -16.33 18.59
CA ASN A 40 6.07 -15.16 17.76
C ASN A 40 4.56 -14.94 17.66
N GLU A 41 4.01 -14.27 18.66
CA GLU A 41 2.66 -13.74 18.61
C GLU A 41 2.58 -12.90 17.34
N ASN A 42 1.95 -13.47 16.31
CA ASN A 42 1.53 -12.75 15.12
C ASN A 42 0.43 -11.78 15.57
N VAL A 43 0.84 -10.71 16.26
CA VAL A 43 -0.03 -9.58 16.59
C VAL A 43 -0.52 -9.05 15.25
N PRO A 44 -1.83 -9.10 14.96
CA PRO A 44 -2.35 -8.53 13.73
C PRO A 44 -1.97 -7.06 13.71
N VAL A 45 -1.08 -6.65 12.81
CA VAL A 45 -0.65 -5.26 12.74
C VAL A 45 -1.84 -4.44 12.24
N SER A 46 -2.49 -3.67 13.12
CA SER A 46 -3.71 -2.92 12.82
C SER A 46 -3.60 -2.08 11.55
N ASN A 47 -4.53 -2.24 10.61
CA ASN A 47 -4.64 -1.37 9.43
C ASN A 47 -5.62 -0.21 9.64
N ASN A 48 -6.12 -0.03 10.86
CA ASN A 48 -6.94 1.12 11.19
C ASN A 48 -6.05 2.36 11.23
N LEU A 49 -6.51 3.40 10.57
CA LEU A 49 -5.83 4.65 10.39
C LEU A 49 -6.73 5.77 10.90
N LYS A 50 -6.16 6.70 11.65
CA LYS A 50 -6.77 7.97 11.96
C LYS A 50 -6.13 9.05 11.12
N ILE A 51 -6.98 9.85 10.47
CA ILE A 51 -6.58 11.03 9.71
C ILE A 51 -7.10 12.26 10.43
N THR A 52 -6.21 13.11 10.93
CA THR A 52 -6.55 14.32 11.67
C THR A 52 -6.26 15.56 10.82
N ILE A 53 -7.25 16.45 10.75
CA ILE A 53 -7.24 17.67 9.92
C ILE A 53 -7.82 18.80 10.78
N GLY A 54 -6.97 19.69 11.28
CA GLY A 54 -7.37 20.67 12.29
C GLY A 54 -7.93 19.98 13.54
N SER A 55 -9.16 20.30 13.93
CA SER A 55 -9.87 19.64 15.05
C SER A 55 -10.70 18.41 14.63
N ALA A 56 -10.81 18.14 13.32
CA ALA A 56 -11.56 17.00 12.81
C ALA A 56 -10.68 15.75 12.79
N SER A 57 -11.29 14.59 13.02
CA SER A 57 -10.62 13.29 12.89
C SER A 57 -11.52 12.31 12.14
N PHE A 58 -10.93 11.57 11.22
CA PHE A 58 -11.60 10.62 10.36
C PHE A 58 -11.00 9.24 10.56
N ASN A 59 -11.86 8.23 10.74
CA ASN A 59 -11.43 6.84 10.72
C ASN A 59 -11.30 6.37 9.28
N ALA A 60 -10.18 5.72 9.01
CA ALA A 60 -9.81 5.16 7.73
C ALA A 60 -9.23 3.76 7.92
N THR A 61 -9.08 3.04 6.82
CA THR A 61 -8.41 1.74 6.80
C THR A 61 -7.39 1.73 5.66
N LEU A 62 -6.18 1.26 5.96
CA LEU A 62 -5.16 0.97 4.95
C LEU A 62 -5.45 -0.36 4.27
N GLU A 63 -5.14 -0.43 2.97
CA GLU A 63 -5.24 -1.67 2.20
C GLU A 63 -4.21 -2.71 2.66
N SER A 64 -4.51 -3.99 2.45
CA SER A 64 -3.58 -5.09 2.68
C SER A 64 -2.69 -5.31 1.45
N ASN A 65 -1.86 -4.32 1.09
CA ASN A 65 -0.92 -4.39 -0.03
C ASN A 65 0.47 -3.83 0.32
N GLU A 66 1.48 -4.12 -0.51
CA GLU A 66 2.87 -3.71 -0.23
C GLU A 66 3.05 -2.18 -0.19
N THR A 67 2.32 -1.43 -1.00
CA THR A 67 2.37 0.05 -0.98
C THR A 67 1.89 0.62 0.35
N ALA A 68 0.74 0.15 0.83
CA ALA A 68 0.15 0.56 2.09
C ALA A 68 1.03 0.14 3.28
N LYS A 69 1.66 -1.04 3.21
CA LYS A 69 2.64 -1.51 4.19
C LYS A 69 3.88 -0.62 4.26
N GLU A 70 4.43 -0.17 3.13
CA GLU A 70 5.56 0.77 3.14
C GLU A 70 5.13 2.17 3.59
N PHE A 71 3.96 2.66 3.16
CA PHE A 71 3.40 3.92 3.65
C PHE A 71 3.20 3.91 5.17
N LYS A 72 2.72 2.79 5.72
CA LYS A 72 2.53 2.60 7.16
C LYS A 72 3.81 2.76 7.98
N LYS A 73 4.98 2.41 7.44
CA LYS A 73 6.27 2.60 8.12
C LYS A 73 6.66 4.06 8.28
N LEU A 74 6.00 4.96 7.56
CA LEU A 74 6.22 6.41 7.66
C LEU A 74 5.38 7.04 8.77
N LEU A 75 4.45 6.30 9.38
CA LEU A 75 3.52 6.82 10.37
C LEU A 75 4.13 6.79 11.78
N PRO A 76 3.81 7.78 12.64
CA PRO A 76 2.93 8.92 12.39
C PRO A 76 3.56 9.95 11.45
N LEU A 77 2.75 10.47 10.51
CA LEU A 77 3.19 11.42 9.49
C LEU A 77 2.30 12.65 9.49
N THR A 78 2.89 13.82 9.77
CA THR A 78 2.23 15.13 9.60
C THR A 78 2.82 15.85 8.40
N VAL A 79 1.98 16.21 7.44
CA VAL A 79 2.38 16.87 6.19
C VAL A 79 1.45 18.02 5.86
N ASN A 80 1.98 19.05 5.21
CA ASN A 80 1.17 20.06 4.57
C ASN A 80 0.76 19.56 3.18
N MET A 81 -0.52 19.27 3.00
CA MET A 81 -1.06 18.82 1.72
C MET A 81 -1.60 20.01 0.93
N SER A 82 -1.20 20.14 -0.34
CA SER A 82 -1.61 21.23 -1.22
C SER A 82 -2.94 20.94 -1.90
N GLU A 83 -3.75 21.99 -2.09
CA GLU A 83 -4.97 21.96 -2.90
C GLU A 83 -4.66 21.76 -4.37
N LEU A 84 -5.44 20.92 -5.04
CA LEU A 84 -5.42 20.79 -6.49
C LEU A 84 -6.86 20.57 -7.00
N ASN A 85 -7.22 21.26 -8.08
CA ASN A 85 -8.49 21.08 -8.82
C ASN A 85 -9.81 21.24 -8.02
N GLY A 86 -9.77 21.52 -6.72
CA GLY A 86 -10.97 21.69 -5.90
C GLY A 86 -11.62 20.38 -5.45
N ASN A 87 -10.98 19.23 -5.66
CA ASN A 87 -11.47 17.90 -5.28
C ASN A 87 -10.43 17.03 -4.56
N GLU A 88 -9.17 17.46 -4.48
CA GLU A 88 -8.06 16.64 -3.98
C GLU A 88 -7.01 17.44 -3.19
N LYS A 89 -6.42 16.79 -2.19
CA LYS A 89 -5.22 17.27 -1.50
C LYS A 89 -4.06 16.36 -1.83
N LEU A 90 -2.88 16.91 -2.08
CA LEU A 90 -1.69 16.12 -2.41
C LEU A 90 -0.46 16.47 -1.58
N PHE A 91 0.43 15.49 -1.42
CA PHE A 91 1.81 15.74 -0.98
C PHE A 91 2.77 14.76 -1.64
N TYR A 92 4.02 15.18 -1.86
CA TYR A 92 5.06 14.33 -2.40
C TYR A 92 5.95 13.76 -1.30
N LEU A 93 6.08 12.44 -1.27
CA LEU A 93 7.06 11.71 -0.48
C LEU A 93 8.48 11.97 -0.99
N GLN A 94 9.46 11.95 -0.08
CA GLN A 94 10.88 12.04 -0.44
C GLN A 94 11.38 10.80 -1.18
N ASN A 95 10.84 9.62 -0.83
CA ASN A 95 11.22 8.34 -1.41
C ASN A 95 10.01 7.70 -2.11
N SER A 96 10.27 6.94 -3.17
CA SER A 96 9.24 6.17 -3.87
C SER A 96 8.75 4.98 -3.05
N LEU A 97 7.46 4.71 -3.13
CA LEU A 97 6.84 3.48 -2.65
C LEU A 97 6.70 2.47 -3.81
N PRO A 98 6.60 1.16 -3.52
CA PRO A 98 6.22 0.18 -4.54
C PRO A 98 4.82 0.50 -5.07
N THR A 99 4.53 0.15 -6.32
CA THR A 99 3.26 0.50 -6.98
C THR A 99 2.59 -0.72 -7.59
N ALA A 100 1.29 -0.85 -7.37
CA ALA A 100 0.41 -1.77 -8.08
C ALA A 100 -0.76 -0.94 -8.65
N SER A 101 -0.48 -0.15 -9.68
CA SER A 101 -1.43 0.82 -10.20
C SER A 101 -2.58 0.16 -10.96
N PHE A 102 -3.80 0.62 -10.72
CA PHE A 102 -5.01 0.20 -11.43
C PHE A 102 -5.84 1.43 -11.83
N SER A 103 -6.77 1.26 -12.77
CA SER A 103 -7.74 2.30 -13.11
C SER A 103 -8.99 2.13 -12.24
N PRO A 104 -9.27 3.04 -11.29
CA PRO A 104 -10.48 2.96 -10.46
C PRO A 104 -11.74 3.33 -11.24
N ARG A 105 -11.60 3.98 -12.41
CA ARG A 105 -12.66 4.63 -13.22
C ARG A 105 -13.37 5.78 -12.52
N THR A 106 -13.66 5.64 -11.23
CA THR A 106 -14.30 6.63 -10.38
C THR A 106 -13.55 6.71 -9.07
N ILE A 107 -13.15 7.93 -8.70
CA ILE A 107 -12.68 8.26 -7.36
C ILE A 107 -13.89 8.46 -6.46
N GLN A 108 -13.79 7.96 -5.24
CA GLN A 108 -14.79 8.21 -4.20
C GLN A 108 -14.26 9.19 -3.17
N THR A 109 -15.13 10.07 -2.65
CA THR A 109 -14.81 10.88 -1.47
C THR A 109 -14.24 9.98 -0.36
N GLY A 110 -13.09 10.40 0.19
CA GLY A 110 -12.35 9.70 1.22
C GLY A 110 -11.32 8.71 0.70
N ASP A 111 -11.20 8.50 -0.62
CA ASP A 111 -10.14 7.68 -1.20
C ASP A 111 -8.75 8.28 -0.88
N LEU A 112 -7.87 7.44 -0.35
CA LEU A 112 -6.45 7.73 -0.13
C LEU A 112 -5.63 6.92 -1.13
N MET A 113 -4.94 7.61 -2.03
CA MET A 113 -4.31 7.04 -3.22
C MET A 113 -2.85 7.46 -3.32
N LEU A 114 -2.08 6.68 -4.08
CA LEU A 114 -0.75 7.05 -4.56
C LEU A 114 -0.82 7.25 -6.08
N TYR A 115 -0.51 8.46 -6.54
CA TYR A 115 -0.29 8.78 -7.94
C TYR A 115 1.20 8.65 -8.28
N GLY A 116 1.50 7.90 -9.34
CA GLY A 116 2.87 7.47 -9.61
C GLY A 116 3.40 6.64 -8.43
N SER A 117 4.61 6.96 -7.96
CA SER A 117 5.25 6.26 -6.84
C SER A 117 5.52 7.14 -5.61
N THR A 118 5.23 8.44 -5.67
CA THR A 118 5.59 9.39 -4.60
C THR A 118 4.46 10.34 -4.18
N CYS A 119 3.43 10.54 -5.01
CA CYS A 119 2.41 11.55 -4.73
C CYS A 119 1.22 10.93 -4.00
N VAL A 120 1.09 11.21 -2.70
CA VAL A 120 -0.06 10.76 -1.92
C VAL A 120 -1.19 11.76 -2.11
N VAL A 121 -2.38 11.26 -2.43
CA VAL A 121 -3.57 12.05 -2.75
C VAL A 121 -4.73 11.64 -1.85
N LEU A 122 -5.33 12.61 -1.16
CA LEU A 122 -6.57 12.44 -0.40
C LEU A 122 -7.70 13.16 -1.15
N PHE A 123 -8.67 12.39 -1.61
CA PHE A 123 -9.82 12.92 -2.34
C PHE A 123 -10.97 13.25 -1.41
N TYR A 124 -11.58 14.42 -1.59
CA TYR A 124 -12.73 14.87 -0.79
C TYR A 124 -13.98 15.14 -1.64
N GLU A 125 -13.94 14.78 -2.92
CA GLU A 125 -15.09 14.76 -3.83
C GLU A 125 -15.02 13.53 -4.75
N SER A 126 -16.18 12.97 -5.10
CA SER A 126 -16.27 11.84 -6.03
C SER A 126 -16.35 12.33 -7.48
N PHE A 127 -15.56 11.74 -8.38
CA PHE A 127 -15.55 12.11 -9.80
C PHE A 127 -15.04 10.95 -10.67
N SER A 128 -15.34 11.01 -11.97
CA SER A 128 -14.82 10.05 -12.95
C SER A 128 -13.40 10.43 -13.37
N THR A 129 -12.53 9.43 -13.53
CA THR A 129 -11.12 9.63 -13.90
C THR A 129 -10.63 8.56 -14.88
N SER A 130 -9.74 8.97 -15.79
CA SER A 130 -8.99 8.06 -16.67
C SER A 130 -7.62 7.68 -16.10
N TYR A 131 -7.18 8.34 -15.02
CA TYR A 131 -5.87 8.09 -14.42
C TYR A 131 -5.81 6.75 -13.69
N THR A 132 -4.59 6.31 -13.45
CA THR A 132 -4.29 5.11 -12.67
C THR A 132 -3.63 5.50 -11.35
N TYR A 133 -3.98 4.77 -10.30
CA TYR A 133 -3.49 4.98 -8.94
C TYR A 133 -3.17 3.65 -8.29
N THR A 134 -2.33 3.67 -7.25
CA THR A 134 -2.26 2.57 -6.28
C THR A 134 -3.04 2.96 -5.03
N ARG A 135 -3.93 2.09 -4.57
CA ARG A 135 -4.78 2.37 -3.40
C ARG A 135 -3.96 2.20 -2.12
N LEU A 136 -3.93 3.25 -1.29
CA LEU A 136 -3.33 3.21 0.04
C LEU A 136 -4.37 2.82 1.09
N GLY A 137 -5.57 3.38 0.98
CA GLY A 137 -6.65 3.16 1.92
C GLY A 137 -7.87 4.00 1.60
N ARG A 138 -8.77 4.10 2.58
CA ARG A 138 -9.98 4.92 2.46
C ARG A 138 -10.53 5.35 3.81
N ILE A 139 -11.04 6.57 3.89
CA ILE A 139 -11.86 7.05 5.00
C ILE A 139 -13.23 6.33 4.96
N THR A 140 -13.59 5.69 6.07
CA THR A 140 -14.80 4.87 6.18
C THR A 140 -16.07 5.72 6.17
N ASN A 141 -16.05 6.87 6.86
CA ASN A 141 -17.14 7.84 6.87
C ASN A 141 -16.59 9.24 6.55
N PRO A 142 -16.64 9.67 5.27
CA PRO A 142 -16.04 10.93 4.84
C PRO A 142 -16.95 12.15 5.04
N SER A 143 -18.07 12.02 5.77
CA SER A 143 -18.94 13.14 6.06
C SER A 143 -18.17 14.29 6.73
N GLY A 144 -18.28 15.50 6.18
CA GLY A 144 -17.56 16.68 6.66
C GLY A 144 -16.10 16.80 6.20
N LEU A 145 -15.58 15.86 5.42
CA LEU A 145 -14.19 15.89 4.93
C LEU A 145 -13.89 17.15 4.11
N ALA A 146 -14.74 17.48 3.12
CA ALA A 146 -14.57 18.66 2.27
C ALA A 146 -14.50 19.96 3.10
N SER A 147 -15.33 20.08 4.13
CA SER A 147 -15.31 21.23 5.04
C SER A 147 -14.04 21.27 5.89
N ALA A 148 -13.54 20.12 6.35
CA ALA A 148 -12.34 20.03 7.19
C ALA A 148 -11.06 20.38 6.41
N VAL A 149 -10.97 19.96 5.15
CA VAL A 149 -9.78 20.22 4.31
C VAL A 149 -9.74 21.65 3.76
N GLY A 150 -10.90 22.31 3.61
CA GLY A 150 -11.01 23.68 3.12
C GLY A 150 -10.48 23.87 1.68
N ALA A 151 -10.40 25.12 1.23
CA ALA A 151 -10.04 25.47 -0.16
C ALA A 151 -8.52 25.70 -0.40
N GLY A 152 -7.69 25.56 0.63
CA GLY A 152 -6.25 25.83 0.56
C GLY A 152 -5.41 24.66 1.04
N SER A 153 -4.09 24.86 1.14
CA SER A 153 -3.23 23.84 1.74
C SER A 153 -3.57 23.65 3.22
N VAL A 154 -3.48 22.41 3.70
CA VAL A 154 -3.87 22.05 5.06
C VAL A 154 -2.90 21.04 5.66
N ASN A 155 -2.64 21.14 6.96
CA ASN A 155 -1.88 20.12 7.67
C ASN A 155 -2.76 18.91 7.95
N VAL A 156 -2.27 17.74 7.56
CA VAL A 156 -2.92 16.45 7.76
C VAL A 156 -1.96 15.54 8.50
N THR A 157 -2.45 14.91 9.56
CA THR A 157 -1.71 13.90 10.32
C THR A 157 -2.33 12.53 10.07
N PHE A 158 -1.50 11.55 9.75
CA PHE A 158 -1.85 10.15 9.55
C PHE A 158 -1.23 9.31 10.66
N GLU A 159 -2.04 8.51 11.38
CA GLU A 159 -1.59 7.71 12.53
C GLU A 159 -2.28 6.35 12.55
N ILE A 160 -1.57 5.28 12.92
CA ILE A 160 -2.19 3.98 13.19
C ILE A 160 -2.98 4.05 14.49
N THR A 161 -4.14 3.39 14.52
CA THR A 161 -4.95 3.19 15.73
C THR A 161 -5.17 1.72 15.98
N ASP A 162 -5.14 1.29 17.24
CA ASP A 162 -5.47 -0.09 17.63
C ASP A 162 -6.98 -0.30 17.80
#